data_AF-A0A3N4T147-F1
#
_entry.id   AF-A0A3N4T147-F1
#
_cell.length_a   1.000
_cell.length_b   1.000
_cell.length_c   1.000
_cell.angle_alpha   90.00
_cell.angle_beta   90.00
_cell.angle_gamma   90.00
#
_symmetry.space_group_name_H-M   'P 1'
#
loop_
_entity.id
_entity.type
_entity.pdbx_description
1 polymer ?
#
loop_
_entity_poly.entity_id
_entity_poly.type
_entity_poly.pdbx_seq_one_letter_code
_entity_poly.pdbx_strand_id
1 'polypeptide(L)'
;MPGSSFARLQYLVESLTDDLVFTMSRGSKELFHSDMLAWYVEHHPVLGEALSDAWQVPASCSGPDRVRVRREWRNLDLVVEWPGRSPLVVENKVFSLPDTGQLDAYARAKLHGLHHPVLVLLSLLDPGWPGRSWTTPDGALWRFRGYDELGAVLRPCLPELRGTDRFAADAFERWLGLIDTLVRLTAEVGTPADEEPLLLPEEAAAVLRSAHLDATVQKMRCLYATNRIRAELAGEIEQSGIVVRTTMSRGQGIVEMFTADSGPGFGWQIQEGQFRLVYLTGPGPGYGRGEERRAVREDEARAHSDYFRFDGARDLLGDTGPERPVVAPGLPLSFNGFAPDFVYRSVPAPDLTIEQVIDLGVTFARAALKAHADAFGADLRTDDR
;
A
#
# COMPACT_ATOMS: atom_id res chain seq x y z
N MET A 1 -2.38 -17.84 12.70
CA MET A 1 -1.41 -17.59 13.78
C MET A 1 -1.35 -18.73 14.80
N PRO A 2 -0.19 -19.39 14.94
CA PRO A 2 0.11 -20.36 16.01
C PRO A 2 0.11 -19.71 17.41
N GLY A 3 -0.08 -20.51 18.46
CA GLY A 3 -0.21 -20.00 19.84
C GLY A 3 0.99 -19.20 20.39
N SER A 4 2.22 -19.49 19.95
CA SER A 4 3.41 -18.71 20.32
C SER A 4 3.47 -17.33 19.67
N SER A 5 2.87 -17.18 18.48
CA SER A 5 2.78 -15.91 17.76
C SER A 5 1.78 -14.97 18.44
N PHE A 6 0.67 -15.53 18.95
CA PHE A 6 -0.34 -14.74 19.66
C PHE A 6 0.19 -14.12 20.97
N ALA A 7 0.91 -14.89 21.80
CA ALA A 7 1.51 -14.35 23.03
C ALA A 7 2.51 -13.22 22.75
N ARG A 8 3.27 -13.33 21.65
CA ARG A 8 4.20 -12.29 21.23
C ARG A 8 3.48 -11.04 20.70
N LEU A 9 2.41 -11.22 19.92
CA LEU A 9 1.55 -10.12 19.49
C LEU A 9 1.02 -9.33 20.69
N GLN A 10 0.49 -10.03 21.70
CA GLN A 10 0.00 -9.40 22.92
C GLN A 10 1.11 -8.60 23.62
N TYR A 11 2.28 -9.19 23.82
CA TYR A 11 3.43 -8.50 24.41
C TYR A 11 3.84 -7.24 23.63
N LEU A 12 3.90 -7.31 22.31
CA LEU A 12 4.27 -6.16 21.47
C LEU A 12 3.23 -5.03 21.58
N VAL A 13 1.94 -5.39 21.57
CA VAL A 13 0.85 -4.41 21.71
C VAL A 13 0.86 -3.77 23.10
N GLU A 14 1.02 -4.56 24.16
CA GLU A 14 1.15 -4.05 25.54
C GLU A 14 2.35 -3.09 25.66
N SER A 15 3.51 -3.48 25.11
CA SER A 15 4.70 -2.63 25.09
C SER A 15 4.50 -1.31 24.35
N LEU A 16 3.67 -1.29 23.29
CA LEU A 16 3.32 -0.06 22.59
C LEU A 16 2.36 0.79 23.43
N THR A 17 1.29 0.20 23.97
CA THR A 17 0.28 0.94 24.73
C THR A 17 0.80 1.53 26.03
N ASP A 18 1.82 0.92 26.63
CA ASP A 18 2.53 1.42 27.82
C ASP A 18 3.59 2.48 27.48
N ASP A 19 3.86 2.74 26.19
CA ASP A 19 4.81 3.76 25.75
C ASP A 19 4.15 5.13 25.58
N LEU A 20 4.61 6.12 26.37
CA LEU A 20 4.19 7.51 26.25
C LEU A 20 4.44 8.06 24.83
N VAL A 21 5.57 7.70 24.20
CA VAL A 21 5.93 8.20 22.87
C VAL A 21 4.97 7.62 21.82
N PHE A 22 4.53 6.37 21.98
CA PHE A 22 3.47 5.80 21.13
C PHE A 22 2.15 6.53 21.36
N THR A 23 1.78 6.79 22.62
CA THR A 23 0.55 7.54 22.93
C THR A 23 0.55 8.91 22.26
N MET A 24 1.69 9.61 22.27
CA MET A 24 1.86 10.89 21.56
C MET A 24 1.77 10.71 20.03
N SER A 25 2.40 9.67 19.47
CA SER A 25 2.41 9.45 18.02
C SER A 25 1.02 9.19 17.44
N ARG A 26 0.08 8.62 18.22
CA ARG A 26 -1.29 8.36 17.74
C ARG A 26 -2.08 9.62 17.36
N GLY A 27 -1.74 10.79 17.91
CA GLY A 27 -2.48 12.03 17.68
C GLY A 27 -2.31 12.58 16.26
N SER A 28 -1.07 12.59 15.75
CA SER A 28 -0.72 13.12 14.43
C SER A 28 -0.13 12.08 13.47
N LYS A 29 0.00 10.82 13.93
CA LYS A 29 0.41 9.64 13.15
C LYS A 29 1.70 9.89 12.38
N GLU A 30 1.66 9.88 11.05
CA GLU A 30 2.81 10.11 10.17
C GLU A 30 3.55 11.41 10.50
N LEU A 31 2.81 12.50 10.78
CA LEU A 31 3.40 13.81 11.08
C LEU A 31 4.24 13.80 12.34
N PHE A 32 3.87 13.02 13.37
CA PHE A 32 4.68 12.89 14.58
C PHE A 32 6.09 12.40 14.26
N HIS A 33 6.21 11.38 13.40
CA HIS A 33 7.50 10.81 13.05
C HIS A 33 8.33 11.74 12.16
N SER A 34 7.67 12.45 11.24
CA SER A 34 8.30 13.50 10.44
C SER A 34 8.79 14.67 11.30
N ASP A 35 8.02 15.07 12.33
CA ASP A 35 8.37 16.13 13.28
C ASP A 35 9.57 15.76 14.14
N MET A 36 9.59 14.54 14.66
CA MET A 36 10.73 14.01 15.41
C MET A 36 11.98 14.05 14.54
N LEU A 37 11.94 13.43 13.35
CA LEU A 37 13.08 13.39 12.44
C LEU A 37 13.54 14.80 12.04
N ALA A 38 12.61 15.70 11.74
CA ALA A 38 12.90 17.08 11.38
C ALA A 38 13.65 17.83 12.47
N TRP A 39 13.14 17.79 13.71
CA TRP A 39 13.74 18.49 14.84
C TRP A 39 15.17 17.99 15.09
N TYR A 40 15.37 16.66 15.12
CA TYR A 40 16.67 16.07 15.38
C TYR A 40 17.69 16.36 14.29
N VAL A 41 17.31 16.28 13.01
CA VAL A 41 18.20 16.59 11.88
C VAL A 41 18.56 18.08 11.83
N GLU A 42 17.64 18.97 12.20
CA GLU A 42 17.89 20.42 12.23
C GLU A 42 18.83 20.84 13.36
N HIS A 43 18.74 20.19 14.53
CA HIS A 43 19.48 20.60 15.74
C HIS A 43 20.78 19.81 15.97
N HIS A 44 20.91 18.62 15.36
CA HIS A 44 22.06 17.74 15.59
C HIS A 44 22.69 17.31 14.25
N PRO A 45 23.73 18.02 13.75
CA PRO A 45 24.34 17.77 12.45
C PRO A 45 24.79 16.33 12.21
N VAL A 46 25.27 15.62 13.24
CA VAL A 46 25.69 14.21 13.17
C VAL A 46 24.59 13.30 12.61
N LEU A 47 23.32 13.56 12.93
CA LEU A 47 22.18 12.78 12.42
C LEU A 47 21.94 13.08 10.94
N GLY A 48 22.05 14.36 10.55
CA GLY A 48 21.95 14.77 9.15
C GLY A 48 23.06 14.18 8.28
N GLU A 49 24.29 14.16 8.77
CA GLU A 49 25.45 13.55 8.09
C GLU A 49 25.24 12.05 7.90
N ALA A 50 24.88 11.33 8.97
CA ALA A 50 24.61 9.90 8.93
C ALA A 50 23.52 9.53 7.90
N LEU A 51 22.42 10.29 7.85
CA LEU A 51 21.37 10.10 6.84
C LEU A 51 21.86 10.43 5.43
N SER A 52 22.59 11.53 5.28
CA SER A 52 23.09 11.94 3.96
C SER A 52 24.01 10.89 3.35
N ASP A 53 24.84 10.25 4.18
CA ASP A 53 25.75 9.20 3.72
C ASP A 53 25.02 7.88 3.47
N ALA A 54 24.16 7.44 4.41
CA ALA A 54 23.39 6.21 4.26
C ALA A 54 22.45 6.23 3.05
N TRP A 55 21.85 7.40 2.76
CA TRP A 55 20.93 7.56 1.63
C TRP A 55 21.60 8.08 0.36
N GLN A 56 22.94 8.19 0.38
CA GLN A 56 23.77 8.56 -0.76
C GLN A 56 23.37 9.91 -1.37
N VAL A 57 23.15 10.90 -0.51
CA VAL A 57 22.84 12.28 -0.92
C VAL A 57 24.11 12.90 -1.52
N PRO A 58 24.11 13.21 -2.83
CA PRO A 58 25.31 13.66 -3.51
C PRO A 58 25.71 15.07 -3.08
N ALA A 59 26.98 15.40 -3.29
CA ALA A 59 27.46 16.76 -3.16
C ALA A 59 26.78 17.67 -4.19
N SER A 60 26.57 18.93 -3.82
CA SER A 60 25.92 19.95 -4.64
C SER A 60 26.63 21.29 -4.47
N CYS A 61 26.83 22.00 -5.57
CA CYS A 61 27.35 23.38 -5.55
C CYS A 61 26.27 24.41 -5.17
N SER A 62 25.01 23.98 -5.08
CA SER A 62 23.86 24.81 -4.72
C SER A 62 23.23 24.29 -3.43
N GLY A 63 23.06 25.16 -2.45
CA GLY A 63 22.46 24.81 -1.16
C GLY A 63 22.48 26.00 -0.19
N PRO A 64 21.78 25.88 0.95
CA PRO A 64 21.80 26.90 1.99
C PRO A 64 23.15 26.93 2.74
N ASP A 65 23.44 28.04 3.41
CA ASP A 65 24.64 28.19 4.26
C ASP A 65 24.56 27.37 5.57
N ARG A 66 23.36 26.94 5.95
CA ARG A 66 23.07 26.13 7.14
C ARG A 66 22.03 25.08 6.82
N VAL A 67 21.98 24.02 7.63
CA VAL A 67 20.91 23.01 7.52
C VAL A 67 19.55 23.72 7.58
N ARG A 68 18.70 23.42 6.60
CA ARG A 68 17.32 23.89 6.54
C ARG A 68 16.40 22.69 6.43
N VAL A 69 15.51 22.56 7.39
CA VAL A 69 14.47 21.53 7.38
C VAL A 69 13.11 22.20 7.15
N ARG A 70 12.35 21.69 6.17
CA ARG A 70 11.01 22.16 5.85
C ARG A 70 10.04 21.00 5.94
N ARG A 71 9.03 21.14 6.80
CA ARG A 71 7.95 20.17 6.98
C ARG A 71 6.73 20.56 6.17
N GLU A 72 6.00 19.57 5.68
CA GLU A 72 4.76 19.74 4.90
C GLU A 72 4.91 20.74 3.72
N TRP A 73 6.14 20.91 3.21
CA TRP A 73 6.42 21.94 2.22
C TRP A 73 5.83 21.51 0.89
N ARG A 74 4.77 22.22 0.49
CA ARG A 74 3.95 21.87 -0.70
C ARG A 74 3.36 20.47 -0.63
N ASN A 75 3.04 20.02 0.59
CA ASN A 75 2.53 18.68 0.91
C ASN A 75 3.60 17.57 0.85
N LEU A 76 4.88 17.90 0.73
CA LEU A 76 5.96 16.94 0.96
C LEU A 76 6.21 16.85 2.46
N ASP A 77 6.20 15.65 3.04
CA ASP A 77 6.28 15.46 4.50
C ASP A 77 7.54 16.11 5.09
N LEU A 78 8.70 15.89 4.45
CA LEU A 78 9.97 16.45 4.90
C LEU A 78 10.88 16.79 3.72
N VAL A 79 11.45 17.99 3.74
CA VAL A 79 12.53 18.41 2.84
C VAL A 79 13.70 18.89 3.67
N VAL A 80 14.86 18.27 3.49
CA VAL A 80 16.11 18.62 4.17
C VAL A 80 17.10 19.15 3.15
N GLU A 81 17.71 20.29 3.45
CA GLU A 81 18.79 20.87 2.66
C GLU A 81 20.00 21.10 3.55
N TRP A 82 21.12 20.49 3.20
CA TRP A 82 22.40 20.72 3.87
C TRP A 82 23.30 21.62 3.02
N PRO A 83 24.26 22.32 3.66
CA PRO A 83 25.34 22.97 2.93
C PRO A 83 26.10 21.95 2.07
N GLY A 84 26.27 22.27 0.79
CA GLY A 84 27.09 21.45 -0.11
C GLY A 84 26.50 20.10 -0.53
N ARG A 85 25.21 19.81 -0.27
CA ARG A 85 24.55 18.55 -0.63
C ARG A 85 23.24 18.81 -1.40
N SER A 86 22.82 17.87 -2.24
CA SER A 86 21.49 17.92 -2.86
C SER A 86 20.37 17.94 -1.81
N PRO A 87 19.22 18.57 -2.08
CA PRO A 87 18.06 18.46 -1.23
C PRO A 87 17.61 17.00 -1.11
N LEU A 88 17.25 16.58 0.09
CA LEU A 88 16.57 15.32 0.34
C LEU A 88 15.09 15.58 0.56
N VAL A 89 14.25 14.85 -0.16
CA VAL A 89 12.80 14.82 0.03
C VAL A 89 12.44 13.46 0.60
N VAL A 90 11.73 13.45 1.72
CA VAL A 90 11.21 12.22 2.35
C VAL A 90 9.69 12.29 2.35
N GLU A 91 9.05 11.31 1.73
CA GLU A 91 7.65 10.98 1.98
C GLU A 91 7.59 9.89 3.05
N ASN A 92 6.79 10.10 4.08
CA ASN A 92 6.77 9.26 5.28
C ASN A 92 5.46 8.47 5.40
N LYS A 93 5.55 7.15 5.52
CA LYS A 93 4.40 6.24 5.67
C LYS A 93 4.59 5.28 6.84
N VAL A 94 4.00 5.60 7.98
CA VAL A 94 4.03 4.73 9.17
C VAL A 94 2.79 3.83 9.24
N PHE A 95 1.60 4.40 9.10
CA PHE A 95 0.32 3.69 9.28
C PHE A 95 -0.53 3.61 8.01
N SER A 96 -0.05 4.23 6.93
CA SER A 96 -0.68 4.31 5.61
C SER A 96 0.08 3.48 4.59
N LEU A 97 -0.63 3.09 3.52
CA LEU A 97 -0.03 2.38 2.40
C LEU A 97 0.81 3.35 1.56
N PRO A 98 1.98 2.92 1.07
CA PRO A 98 2.67 3.63 -0.02
C PRO A 98 1.77 3.76 -1.25
N ASP A 99 1.69 4.95 -1.83
CA ASP A 99 0.87 5.27 -3.00
C ASP A 99 1.75 5.82 -4.13
N THR A 100 2.00 5.03 -5.16
CA THR A 100 2.81 5.45 -6.32
C THR A 100 2.17 6.60 -7.09
N GLY A 101 0.84 6.69 -7.15
CA GLY A 101 0.13 7.79 -7.79
C GLY A 101 0.39 9.13 -7.09
N GLN A 102 0.46 9.12 -5.75
CA GLN A 102 0.88 10.28 -4.96
C GLN A 102 2.32 10.69 -5.29
N LEU A 103 3.24 9.73 -5.37
CA LEU A 103 4.66 10.00 -5.67
C LEU A 103 4.86 10.53 -7.08
N ASP A 104 4.10 10.03 -8.05
CA ASP A 104 4.08 10.53 -9.43
C ASP A 104 3.56 11.97 -9.49
N ALA A 105 2.47 12.27 -8.77
CA ALA A 105 1.94 13.63 -8.67
C ALA A 105 2.94 14.61 -8.03
N TYR A 106 3.70 14.15 -7.03
CA TYR A 106 4.77 14.93 -6.42
C TYR A 106 5.91 15.23 -7.37
N ALA A 107 6.37 14.21 -8.12
CA ALA A 107 7.40 14.37 -9.12
C ALA A 107 7.02 15.41 -10.18
N ARG A 108 5.76 15.42 -10.63
CA ARG A 108 5.25 16.40 -11.61
C ARG A 108 5.13 17.82 -11.06
N ALA A 109 4.56 17.98 -9.86
CA ALA A 109 4.04 19.28 -9.44
C ALA A 109 4.79 19.93 -8.29
N LYS A 110 5.53 19.17 -7.47
CA LYS A 110 5.95 19.65 -6.14
C LYS A 110 7.45 19.92 -6.00
N LEU A 111 8.27 19.28 -6.84
CA LEU A 111 9.74 19.35 -6.76
C LEU A 111 10.37 20.63 -7.33
N HIS A 112 9.59 21.50 -8.00
CA HIS A 112 10.12 22.69 -8.65
C HIS A 112 10.87 23.62 -7.67
N GLY A 113 12.09 24.04 -8.01
CA GLY A 113 12.93 24.84 -7.11
C GLY A 113 13.78 24.03 -6.13
N LEU A 114 13.73 22.68 -6.19
CA LEU A 114 14.76 21.81 -5.62
C LEU A 114 15.70 21.38 -6.76
N HIS A 115 17.00 21.65 -6.62
CA HIS A 115 17.98 21.31 -7.65
C HIS A 115 18.46 19.86 -7.43
N HIS A 116 18.11 18.96 -8.36
CA HIS A 116 18.42 17.52 -8.30
C HIS A 116 18.15 16.86 -6.94
N PRO A 117 16.89 16.87 -6.45
CA PRO A 117 16.57 16.29 -5.15
C PRO A 117 16.73 14.77 -5.15
N VAL A 118 17.17 14.22 -4.02
CA VAL A 118 17.08 12.79 -3.70
C VAL A 118 15.70 12.53 -3.12
N LEU A 119 14.96 11.56 -3.69
CA LEU A 119 13.59 11.26 -3.29
C LEU A 119 13.56 9.93 -2.54
N VAL A 120 13.08 9.95 -1.31
CA VAL A 120 12.98 8.79 -0.43
C VAL A 120 11.54 8.58 0.01
N LEU A 121 11.05 7.35 -0.17
CA LEU A 121 9.88 6.87 0.56
C LEU A 121 10.39 6.18 1.83
N LEU A 122 10.22 6.82 2.97
CA LEU A 122 10.45 6.22 4.28
C LEU A 122 9.16 5.53 4.72
N SER A 123 9.13 4.21 4.76
CA SER A 123 7.91 3.47 5.05
C SER A 123 8.13 2.31 6.00
N LEU A 124 7.15 2.06 6.88
CA LEU A 124 7.12 0.87 7.72
C LEU A 124 6.74 -0.37 6.90
N LEU A 125 6.00 -0.16 5.80
CA LEU A 125 5.56 -1.19 4.88
C LEU A 125 6.45 -1.22 3.63
N ASP A 126 6.92 -2.40 3.24
CA ASP A 126 7.63 -2.58 1.97
C ASP A 126 6.64 -2.46 0.79
N PRO A 127 6.82 -1.48 -0.12
CA PRO A 127 5.94 -1.31 -1.27
C PRO A 127 6.09 -2.42 -2.34
N GLY A 128 7.05 -3.33 -2.19
CA GLY A 128 7.29 -4.43 -3.12
C GLY A 128 7.95 -4.02 -4.42
N TRP A 129 8.60 -2.85 -4.45
CA TRP A 129 9.21 -2.33 -5.66
C TRP A 129 10.47 -3.11 -6.05
N PRO A 130 10.61 -3.53 -7.33
CA PRO A 130 11.85 -4.11 -7.83
C PRO A 130 13.05 -3.20 -7.55
N GLY A 131 14.13 -3.77 -7.00
CA GLY A 131 15.32 -3.00 -6.64
C GLY A 131 15.12 -1.94 -5.54
N ARG A 132 13.98 -1.99 -4.80
CA ARG A 132 13.60 -1.01 -3.78
C ARG A 132 13.50 0.41 -4.33
N SER A 133 13.07 0.56 -5.57
CA SER A 133 12.93 1.85 -6.22
C SER A 133 11.74 1.92 -7.17
N TRP A 134 11.15 3.10 -7.26
CA TRP A 134 10.08 3.42 -8.20
C TRP A 134 10.51 4.57 -9.09
N THR A 135 10.44 4.37 -10.40
CA THR A 135 10.67 5.44 -11.39
C THR A 135 9.32 5.94 -11.86
N THR A 136 9.04 7.21 -11.62
CA THR A 136 7.81 7.84 -12.09
C THR A 136 7.78 7.92 -13.62
N PRO A 137 6.60 8.09 -14.26
CA PRO A 137 6.50 8.25 -15.71
C PRO A 137 7.38 9.38 -16.28
N ASP A 138 7.63 10.42 -15.50
CA ASP A 138 8.46 11.58 -15.85
C ASP A 138 9.96 11.37 -15.55
N GLY A 139 10.35 10.16 -15.13
CA GLY A 139 11.74 9.76 -14.90
C GLY A 139 12.31 10.09 -13.52
N ALA A 140 11.50 10.54 -12.56
CA ALA A 140 11.97 10.79 -11.20
C ALA A 140 12.11 9.47 -10.44
N LEU A 141 13.23 9.29 -9.72
CA LEU A 141 13.53 8.05 -9.00
C LEU A 141 13.25 8.19 -7.50
N TRP A 142 12.24 7.51 -7.01
CA TRP A 142 11.97 7.31 -5.59
C TRP A 142 12.68 6.06 -5.08
N ARG A 143 13.34 6.17 -3.93
CA ARG A 143 14.01 5.05 -3.26
C ARG A 143 13.27 4.69 -1.99
N PHE A 144 12.93 3.42 -1.83
CA PHE A 144 12.35 2.93 -0.58
C PHE A 144 13.43 2.77 0.50
N ARG A 145 13.12 3.25 1.69
CA ARG A 145 13.90 3.10 2.92
C ARG A 145 12.97 2.65 4.05
N GLY A 146 13.39 1.61 4.77
CA GLY A 146 12.63 1.05 5.87
C GLY A 146 12.90 1.79 7.18
N TYR A 147 11.94 1.73 8.10
CA TYR A 147 12.13 2.26 9.47
C TYR A 147 13.18 1.47 10.28
N ASP A 148 13.38 0.20 9.95
CA ASP A 148 14.48 -0.63 10.46
C ASP A 148 15.85 -0.07 10.04
N GLU A 149 15.99 0.30 8.76
CA GLU A 149 17.20 0.93 8.23
C GLU A 149 17.42 2.30 8.88
N LEU A 150 16.38 3.12 9.02
CA LEU A 150 16.46 4.41 9.71
C LEU A 150 17.00 4.24 11.14
N GLY A 151 16.44 3.29 11.90
CA GLY A 151 16.88 2.99 13.25
C GLY A 151 18.35 2.54 13.30
N ALA A 152 18.77 1.69 12.37
CA ALA A 152 20.15 1.22 12.27
C ALA A 152 21.14 2.35 11.93
N VAL A 153 20.74 3.30 11.08
CA VAL A 153 21.57 4.46 10.70
C VAL A 153 21.71 5.47 11.84
N LEU A 154 20.64 5.72 12.59
CA LEU A 154 20.63 6.80 13.59
C LEU A 154 21.09 6.37 14.99
N ARG A 155 20.94 5.10 15.35
CA ARG A 155 21.33 4.60 16.67
C ARG A 155 22.82 4.79 17.00
N PRO A 156 23.78 4.61 16.07
CA PRO A 156 25.19 4.90 16.31
C PRO A 156 25.49 6.36 16.69
N CYS A 157 24.61 7.31 16.39
CA CYS A 157 24.77 8.72 16.74
C CYS A 157 24.40 9.05 18.20
N LEU A 158 23.75 8.13 18.93
CA LEU A 158 23.30 8.34 20.31
C LEU A 158 24.41 8.75 21.29
N PRO A 159 25.64 8.17 21.26
CA PRO A 159 26.70 8.58 22.17
C PRO A 159 27.10 10.06 22.02
N GLU A 160 27.18 10.56 20.78
CA GLU A 160 27.49 11.96 20.50
C GLU A 160 26.33 12.88 20.89
N LEU A 161 25.10 12.49 20.56
CA LEU A 161 23.89 13.20 20.98
C LEU A 161 23.82 13.29 22.52
N ARG A 162 24.12 12.20 23.23
CA ARG A 162 24.14 12.17 24.70
C ARG A 162 25.25 13.05 25.29
N GLY A 163 26.36 13.24 24.57
CA GLY A 163 27.43 14.16 24.95
C GLY A 163 27.07 15.64 24.78
N THR A 164 26.11 15.96 23.92
CA THR A 164 25.70 17.34 23.60
C THR A 164 24.40 17.75 24.29
N ASP A 165 23.38 16.89 24.25
CA ASP A 165 22.10 17.08 24.92
C ASP A 165 21.56 15.72 25.41
N ARG A 166 21.71 15.47 26.72
CA ARG A 166 21.29 14.21 27.33
C ARG A 166 19.78 14.01 27.28
N PHE A 167 18.98 15.07 27.47
CA PHE A 167 17.52 14.93 27.44
C PHE A 167 17.04 14.61 26.03
N ALA A 168 17.57 15.31 25.03
CA ALA A 168 17.28 15.00 23.63
C ALA A 168 17.74 13.58 23.28
N ALA A 169 18.89 13.12 23.77
CA ALA A 169 19.34 11.74 23.55
C ALA A 169 18.39 10.70 24.13
N ASP A 170 17.93 10.88 25.37
CA ASP A 170 17.03 9.93 26.04
C ASP A 170 15.65 9.88 25.35
N ALA A 171 15.13 11.04 24.92
CA ALA A 171 13.90 11.12 24.13
C ALA A 171 14.05 10.47 22.74
N PHE A 172 15.21 10.65 22.09
CA PHE A 172 15.51 10.06 20.79
C PHE A 172 15.62 8.53 20.88
N GLU A 173 16.34 8.03 21.88
CA GLU A 173 16.50 6.61 22.13
C GLU A 173 15.14 5.93 22.38
N ARG A 174 14.24 6.60 23.12
CA ARG A 174 12.87 6.12 23.32
C ARG A 174 12.08 6.05 22.01
N TRP A 175 12.19 7.07 21.16
CA TRP A 175 11.56 7.07 19.84
C TRP A 175 12.10 5.99 18.91
N LEU A 176 13.42 5.75 18.91
CA LEU A 176 14.02 4.62 18.19
C LEU A 176 13.53 3.27 18.73
N GLY A 177 13.35 3.14 20.05
CA GLY A 177 12.75 1.94 20.67
C GLY A 177 11.29 1.71 20.27
N LEU A 178 10.50 2.78 20.14
CA LEU A 178 9.16 2.71 19.55
C LEU A 178 9.22 2.18 18.11
N ILE A 179 10.11 2.74 17.28
CA ILE A 179 10.30 2.28 15.90
C ILE A 179 10.64 0.79 15.86
N ASP A 180 11.58 0.32 16.68
CA ASP A 180 11.94 -1.11 16.74
C ASP A 180 10.71 -1.99 17.07
N THR A 181 9.86 -1.52 17.99
CA THR A 181 8.66 -2.25 18.41
C THR A 181 7.64 -2.32 17.28
N LEU A 182 7.43 -1.22 16.55
CA LEU A 182 6.57 -1.20 15.35
C LEU A 182 7.11 -2.12 14.25
N VAL A 183 8.42 -2.10 13.99
CA VAL A 183 9.06 -2.99 13.00
C VAL A 183 8.85 -4.46 13.39
N ARG A 184 9.03 -4.81 14.66
CA ARG A 184 8.79 -6.18 15.16
C ARG A 184 7.32 -6.58 15.04
N LEU A 185 6.39 -5.68 15.33
CA LEU A 185 4.97 -5.92 15.13
C LEU A 185 4.67 -6.20 13.66
N THR A 186 5.20 -5.39 12.74
CA THR A 186 5.03 -5.60 11.30
C THR A 186 5.60 -6.93 10.84
N ALA A 187 6.77 -7.35 11.33
CA ALA A 187 7.35 -8.65 11.00
C ALA A 187 6.54 -9.83 11.57
N GLU A 188 5.88 -9.64 12.72
CA GLU A 188 5.10 -10.70 13.37
C GLU A 188 3.73 -10.92 12.69
N VAL A 189 3.03 -9.85 12.27
CA VAL A 189 1.65 -9.97 11.77
C VAL A 189 1.41 -9.43 10.36
N GLY A 190 2.35 -8.65 9.82
CA GLY A 190 2.25 -8.01 8.50
C GLY A 190 2.72 -8.89 7.34
N THR A 191 3.58 -9.88 7.61
CA THR A 191 4.12 -10.85 6.62
C THR A 191 3.65 -12.28 6.95
N PRO A 192 2.37 -12.60 6.76
CA PRO A 192 1.84 -13.92 7.07
C PRO A 192 2.48 -15.06 6.28
N ALA A 193 2.45 -16.27 6.86
CA ALA A 193 2.72 -17.49 6.12
C ALA A 193 1.59 -17.79 5.12
N ASP A 194 1.89 -18.65 4.14
CA ASP A 194 1.02 -18.95 3.00
C ASP A 194 -0.32 -19.58 3.45
N GLU A 195 -0.31 -20.40 4.51
CA GLU A 195 -1.51 -21.06 5.06
C GLU A 195 -2.32 -20.17 6.03
N GLU A 196 -1.83 -18.97 6.37
CA GLU A 196 -2.56 -18.08 7.28
C GLU A 196 -3.69 -17.33 6.55
N PRO A 197 -4.81 -17.05 7.23
CA PRO A 197 -5.92 -16.31 6.62
C PRO A 197 -5.52 -14.88 6.28
N LEU A 198 -5.95 -14.34 5.14
CA LEU A 198 -5.73 -12.94 4.78
C LEU A 198 -6.31 -12.00 5.83
N LEU A 199 -7.54 -12.28 6.26
CA LEU A 199 -8.20 -11.56 7.34
C LEU A 199 -7.65 -12.00 8.69
N LEU A 200 -7.42 -11.04 9.57
CA LEU A 200 -6.99 -11.34 10.94
C LEU A 200 -8.07 -12.15 11.66
N PRO A 201 -7.70 -13.23 12.38
CA PRO A 201 -8.60 -13.88 13.33
C PRO A 201 -9.11 -12.87 14.38
N GLU A 202 -10.36 -13.01 14.82
CA GLU A 202 -11.02 -12.02 15.69
C GLU A 202 -10.26 -11.79 17.01
N GLU A 203 -9.63 -12.82 17.57
CA GLU A 203 -8.79 -12.69 18.77
C GLU A 203 -7.58 -11.76 18.54
N ALA A 204 -6.90 -11.91 17.40
CA ALA A 204 -5.77 -11.07 17.03
C ALA A 204 -6.21 -9.65 16.69
N ALA A 205 -7.33 -9.53 15.97
CA ALA A 205 -7.94 -8.25 15.67
C ALA A 205 -8.33 -7.50 16.96
N ALA A 206 -8.86 -8.20 17.97
CA ALA A 206 -9.21 -7.62 19.27
C ALA A 206 -7.99 -7.05 20.00
N VAL A 207 -6.87 -7.78 20.02
CA VAL A 207 -5.62 -7.31 20.62
C VAL A 207 -5.15 -6.03 19.90
N LEU A 208 -5.08 -6.05 18.57
CA LEU A 208 -4.65 -4.89 17.77
C LEU A 208 -5.58 -3.67 17.88
N ARG A 209 -6.89 -3.89 18.01
CA ARG A 209 -7.88 -2.82 18.22
C ARG A 209 -7.63 -2.05 19.51
N SER A 210 -7.07 -2.68 20.55
CA SER A 210 -6.72 -1.97 21.80
C SER A 210 -5.67 -0.87 21.60
N ALA A 211 -4.81 -1.03 20.58
CA ALA A 211 -3.83 -0.04 20.14
C ALA A 211 -4.25 0.77 18.90
N HIS A 212 -5.45 0.54 18.36
CA HIS A 212 -5.93 1.10 17.08
C HIS A 212 -5.02 0.77 15.88
N LEU A 213 -4.46 -0.45 15.86
CA LEU A 213 -3.54 -0.93 14.81
C LEU A 213 -4.13 -2.00 13.88
N ASP A 214 -5.36 -2.46 14.14
CA ASP A 214 -6.03 -3.52 13.38
C ASP A 214 -6.16 -3.17 11.89
N ALA A 215 -6.61 -1.96 11.56
CA ALA A 215 -6.71 -1.50 10.18
C ALA A 215 -5.32 -1.36 9.51
N THR A 216 -4.29 -0.97 10.27
CA THR A 216 -2.92 -0.86 9.75
C THR A 216 -2.32 -2.23 9.46
N VAL A 217 -2.52 -3.22 10.34
CA VAL A 217 -2.06 -4.58 10.09
C VAL A 217 -2.85 -5.21 8.94
N GLN A 218 -4.16 -4.97 8.84
CA GLN A 218 -4.94 -5.46 7.69
C GLN A 218 -4.42 -4.89 6.37
N LYS A 219 -4.01 -3.60 6.32
CA LYS A 219 -3.32 -3.02 5.15
C LYS A 219 -2.03 -3.76 4.83
N MET A 220 -1.22 -4.07 5.84
CA MET A 220 0.05 -4.80 5.66
C MET A 220 -0.18 -6.16 5.01
N ARG A 221 -1.15 -6.93 5.51
CA ARG A 221 -1.48 -8.27 4.96
C ARG A 221 -2.01 -8.19 3.53
N CYS A 222 -2.88 -7.22 3.24
CA CYS A 222 -3.36 -6.99 1.88
C CYS A 222 -2.23 -6.57 0.94
N LEU A 223 -1.36 -5.65 1.34
CA LEU A 223 -0.19 -5.25 0.55
C LEU A 223 0.77 -6.41 0.32
N TYR A 224 1.00 -7.26 1.34
CA TYR A 224 1.82 -8.47 1.21
C TYR A 224 1.27 -9.39 0.11
N ALA A 225 -0.03 -9.70 0.16
CA ALA A 225 -0.68 -10.52 -0.86
C ALA A 225 -0.64 -9.85 -2.25
N THR A 226 -0.90 -8.55 -2.34
CA THR A 226 -0.78 -7.77 -3.58
C THR A 226 0.63 -7.87 -4.17
N ASN A 227 1.68 -7.75 -3.35
CA ASN A 227 3.06 -7.82 -3.82
C ASN A 227 3.44 -9.22 -4.31
N ARG A 228 2.94 -10.28 -3.65
CA ARG A 228 3.09 -11.65 -4.13
C ARG A 228 2.41 -11.85 -5.49
N ILE A 229 1.18 -11.37 -5.65
CA ILE A 229 0.45 -11.43 -6.92
C ILE A 229 1.18 -10.63 -8.02
N ARG A 230 1.71 -9.45 -7.71
CA ARG A 230 2.53 -8.66 -8.65
C ARG A 230 3.78 -9.38 -9.09
N ALA A 231 4.44 -10.10 -8.18
CA ALA A 231 5.63 -10.88 -8.52
C ALA A 231 5.29 -12.03 -9.49
N GLU A 232 4.21 -12.76 -9.24
CA GLU A 232 3.73 -13.84 -10.12
C GLU A 232 3.25 -13.33 -11.49
N LEU A 233 2.74 -12.09 -11.55
CA LEU A 233 2.23 -11.45 -12.76
C LEU A 233 3.21 -10.44 -13.37
N ALA A 234 4.50 -10.46 -13.01
CA ALA A 234 5.43 -9.41 -13.41
C ALA A 234 5.52 -9.24 -14.94
N GLY A 235 5.49 -10.36 -15.69
CA GLY A 235 5.49 -10.35 -17.15
C GLY A 235 4.21 -9.78 -17.74
N GLU A 236 3.06 -10.18 -17.21
CA GLU A 236 1.74 -9.67 -17.62
C GLU A 236 1.57 -8.17 -17.30
N ILE A 237 2.08 -7.70 -16.15
CA ILE A 237 2.07 -6.27 -15.79
C ILE A 237 2.87 -5.45 -16.79
N GLU A 238 4.07 -5.91 -17.16
CA GLU A 238 4.93 -5.21 -18.11
C GLU A 238 4.36 -5.21 -19.54
N GLN A 239 3.79 -6.33 -19.99
CA GLN A 239 3.33 -6.51 -21.37
C GLN A 239 1.91 -6.00 -21.61
N SER A 240 1.03 -6.16 -20.64
CA SER A 240 -0.43 -6.00 -20.80
C SER A 240 -1.00 -4.88 -19.95
N GLY A 241 -0.17 -4.14 -19.19
CA GLY A 241 -0.60 -2.94 -18.49
C GLY A 241 -1.67 -3.17 -17.41
N ILE A 242 -1.78 -4.40 -16.90
CA ILE A 242 -2.72 -4.71 -15.81
C ILE A 242 -2.32 -3.99 -14.52
N VAL A 243 -3.32 -3.57 -13.76
CA VAL A 243 -3.13 -2.82 -12.52
C VAL A 243 -3.53 -3.70 -11.35
N VAL A 244 -2.53 -4.29 -10.68
CA VAL A 244 -2.69 -5.00 -9.41
C VAL A 244 -2.42 -4.01 -8.28
N ARG A 245 -3.37 -3.80 -7.37
CA ARG A 245 -3.22 -2.85 -6.26
C ARG A 245 -3.95 -3.28 -5.00
N THR A 246 -3.63 -2.60 -3.91
CA THR A 246 -4.41 -2.63 -2.68
C THR A 246 -5.00 -1.26 -2.38
N THR A 247 -6.25 -1.23 -1.95
CA THR A 247 -6.95 -0.02 -1.54
C THR A 247 -7.69 -0.27 -0.23
N MET A 248 -8.34 0.76 0.32
CA MET A 248 -9.08 0.66 1.57
C MET A 248 -10.49 1.20 1.40
N SER A 249 -11.48 0.50 1.95
CA SER A 249 -12.85 0.98 2.05
C SER A 249 -13.40 0.67 3.44
N ARG A 250 -13.90 1.70 4.15
CA ARG A 250 -14.49 1.57 5.49
C ARG A 250 -13.60 0.80 6.50
N GLY A 251 -12.28 0.96 6.40
CA GLY A 251 -11.32 0.29 7.26
C GLY A 251 -10.98 -1.15 6.85
N GLN A 252 -11.59 -1.67 5.78
CA GLN A 252 -11.30 -2.99 5.22
C GLN A 252 -10.34 -2.87 4.04
N GLY A 253 -9.38 -3.79 4.00
CA GLY A 253 -8.46 -3.93 2.88
C GLY A 253 -9.14 -4.52 1.65
N ILE A 254 -8.78 -3.99 0.49
CA ILE A 254 -9.17 -4.51 -0.81
C ILE A 254 -7.89 -4.95 -1.51
N VAL A 255 -7.89 -6.17 -2.05
CA VAL A 255 -6.88 -6.63 -3.02
C VAL A 255 -7.61 -6.73 -4.35
N GLU A 256 -7.09 -6.07 -5.38
CA GLU A 256 -7.77 -5.99 -6.68
C GLU A 256 -6.81 -5.99 -7.86
N MET A 257 -7.32 -6.44 -9.00
CA MET A 257 -6.68 -6.32 -10.29
C MET A 257 -7.70 -5.85 -11.33
N PHE A 258 -7.30 -4.90 -12.18
CA PHE A 258 -8.05 -4.51 -13.37
C PHE A 258 -7.19 -4.48 -14.62
N THR A 259 -7.79 -4.81 -15.77
CA THR A 259 -7.14 -4.70 -17.09
C THR A 259 -7.05 -3.27 -17.61
N ALA A 260 -7.68 -2.30 -16.95
CA ALA A 260 -7.63 -0.90 -17.28
C ALA A 260 -7.89 -0.05 -16.03
N ASP A 261 -7.27 1.12 -15.91
CA ASP A 261 -7.50 2.05 -14.79
C ASP A 261 -8.85 2.77 -14.89
N SER A 262 -9.21 3.17 -16.11
CA SER A 262 -10.39 3.98 -16.42
C SER A 262 -11.52 3.17 -17.06
N GLY A 263 -11.24 1.95 -17.56
CA GLY A 263 -12.18 1.12 -18.32
C GLY A 263 -12.31 1.53 -19.82
N PRO A 264 -13.00 0.72 -20.65
CA PRO A 264 -13.65 -0.53 -20.29
C PRO A 264 -12.64 -1.62 -19.94
N GLY A 265 -13.01 -2.52 -19.04
CA GLY A 265 -12.08 -3.54 -18.58
C GLY A 265 -12.69 -4.59 -17.66
N PHE A 266 -11.96 -5.67 -17.48
CA PHE A 266 -12.31 -6.75 -16.57
C PHE A 266 -11.40 -6.71 -15.36
N GLY A 267 -11.87 -7.28 -14.26
CA GLY A 267 -11.06 -7.38 -13.06
C GLY A 267 -11.71 -8.21 -11.99
N TRP A 268 -11.03 -8.29 -10.87
CA TRP A 268 -11.52 -9.00 -9.69
C TRP A 268 -11.15 -8.23 -8.43
N GLN A 269 -11.90 -8.50 -7.36
CA GLN A 269 -11.66 -7.93 -6.04
C GLN A 269 -11.82 -9.00 -4.96
N ILE A 270 -10.93 -8.96 -3.97
CA ILE A 270 -11.10 -9.63 -2.68
C ILE A 270 -11.36 -8.54 -1.65
N GLN A 271 -12.58 -8.52 -1.11
CA GLN A 271 -13.04 -7.51 -0.18
C GLN A 271 -14.10 -8.09 0.76
N GLU A 272 -14.01 -7.80 2.06
CA GLU A 272 -15.04 -8.14 3.06
C GLU A 272 -15.44 -9.63 3.04
N GLY A 273 -14.45 -10.52 2.89
CA GLY A 273 -14.68 -11.96 2.84
C GLY A 273 -15.48 -12.39 1.60
N GLN A 274 -15.35 -11.67 0.49
CA GLN A 274 -15.96 -12.01 -0.79
C GLN A 274 -14.89 -11.99 -1.89
N PHE A 275 -15.01 -12.94 -2.81
CA PHE A 275 -14.34 -12.88 -4.10
C PHE A 275 -15.32 -12.36 -5.15
N ARG A 276 -14.92 -11.33 -5.88
CA ARG A 276 -15.78 -10.60 -6.83
C ARG A 276 -15.17 -10.59 -8.22
N LEU A 277 -15.99 -10.81 -9.23
CA LEU A 277 -15.64 -10.63 -10.64
C LEU A 277 -16.34 -9.37 -11.13
N VAL A 278 -15.56 -8.48 -11.76
CA VAL A 278 -15.91 -7.09 -12.00
C VAL A 278 -15.77 -6.75 -13.48
N TYR A 279 -16.69 -5.94 -13.97
CA TYR A 279 -16.58 -5.24 -15.24
C TYR A 279 -16.63 -3.72 -15.00
N LEU A 280 -15.62 -3.03 -15.51
CA LEU A 280 -15.50 -1.58 -15.57
C LEU A 280 -16.03 -1.11 -16.93
N THR A 281 -17.00 -0.20 -16.97
CA THR A 281 -17.57 0.29 -18.25
C THR A 281 -16.72 1.38 -18.91
N GLY A 282 -15.94 2.13 -18.11
CA GLY A 282 -15.20 3.30 -18.58
C GLY A 282 -16.04 4.44 -19.17
N PRO A 283 -15.40 5.51 -19.66
CA PRO A 283 -16.11 6.70 -20.16
C PRO A 283 -17.04 6.34 -21.32
N GLY A 284 -18.34 6.62 -21.18
CA GLY A 284 -19.31 6.22 -22.19
C GLY A 284 -20.78 6.32 -21.73
N PRO A 285 -21.72 5.75 -22.50
CA PRO A 285 -23.15 5.81 -22.19
C PRO A 285 -23.51 5.18 -20.84
N GLY A 286 -22.79 4.12 -20.45
CA GLY A 286 -22.93 3.49 -19.14
C GLY A 286 -22.15 4.18 -18.02
N TYR A 287 -21.34 5.21 -18.26
CA TYR A 287 -20.54 5.89 -17.22
C TYR A 287 -21.38 6.80 -16.34
N GLY A 288 -21.18 6.79 -15.01
CA GLY A 288 -21.85 7.71 -14.09
C GLY A 288 -23.07 7.13 -13.35
N ARG A 289 -23.78 7.99 -12.63
CA ARG A 289 -24.94 7.61 -11.81
C ARG A 289 -26.24 7.59 -12.64
N GLY A 290 -27.18 6.74 -12.26
CA GLY A 290 -28.53 6.65 -12.85
C GLY A 290 -28.92 5.23 -13.23
N GLU A 291 -30.21 4.92 -13.17
CA GLU A 291 -30.73 3.58 -13.48
C GLU A 291 -30.53 3.20 -14.95
N GLU A 292 -30.78 4.13 -15.88
CA GLU A 292 -30.56 3.90 -17.32
C GLU A 292 -29.10 3.56 -17.62
N ARG A 293 -28.17 4.35 -17.06
CA ARG A 293 -26.73 4.12 -17.25
C ARG A 293 -26.30 2.80 -16.63
N ARG A 294 -26.83 2.47 -15.45
CA ARG A 294 -26.60 1.17 -14.83
C ARG A 294 -27.11 0.03 -15.71
N ALA A 295 -28.29 0.15 -16.32
CA ALA A 295 -28.84 -0.86 -17.22
C ALA A 295 -27.91 -1.09 -18.42
N VAL A 296 -27.37 -0.02 -19.01
CA VAL A 296 -26.35 -0.12 -20.08
C VAL A 296 -25.11 -0.89 -19.60
N ARG A 297 -24.59 -0.59 -18.40
CA ARG A 297 -23.44 -1.34 -17.84
C ARG A 297 -23.74 -2.81 -17.62
N GLU A 298 -24.94 -3.12 -17.14
CA GLU A 298 -25.39 -4.50 -16.93
C GLU A 298 -25.58 -5.24 -18.27
N ASP A 299 -26.10 -4.57 -19.30
CA ASP A 299 -26.23 -5.11 -20.66
C ASP A 299 -24.84 -5.43 -21.26
N GLU A 300 -23.88 -4.50 -21.14
CA GLU A 300 -22.49 -4.70 -21.54
C GLU A 300 -21.86 -5.90 -20.80
N ALA A 301 -21.97 -5.96 -19.47
CA ALA A 301 -21.45 -7.07 -18.70
C ALA A 301 -22.12 -8.41 -19.06
N ARG A 302 -23.42 -8.42 -19.41
CA ARG A 302 -24.12 -9.64 -19.86
C ARG A 302 -23.58 -10.17 -21.18
N ALA A 303 -23.09 -9.31 -22.07
CA ALA A 303 -22.44 -9.75 -23.30
C ALA A 303 -21.19 -10.61 -23.04
N HIS A 304 -20.61 -10.50 -21.83
CA HIS A 304 -19.42 -11.23 -21.38
C HIS A 304 -19.72 -12.19 -20.23
N SER A 305 -20.92 -12.80 -20.23
CA SER A 305 -21.41 -13.67 -19.15
C SER A 305 -20.45 -14.82 -18.75
N ASP A 306 -19.65 -15.33 -19.68
CA ASP A 306 -18.68 -16.39 -19.43
C ASP A 306 -17.58 -15.99 -18.43
N TYR A 307 -17.20 -14.70 -18.41
CA TYR A 307 -16.24 -14.19 -17.44
C TYR A 307 -16.76 -14.26 -16.00
N PHE A 308 -18.07 -14.17 -15.79
CA PHE A 308 -18.68 -14.12 -14.47
C PHE A 308 -19.01 -15.50 -13.87
N ARG A 309 -18.39 -16.56 -14.39
CA ARG A 309 -18.54 -17.92 -13.86
C ARG A 309 -17.52 -18.18 -12.74
N PHE A 310 -17.98 -18.74 -11.63
CA PHE A 310 -17.15 -19.01 -10.46
C PHE A 310 -16.62 -20.45 -10.41
N ASP A 311 -16.74 -21.24 -11.48
CA ASP A 311 -16.31 -22.64 -11.49
C ASP A 311 -14.81 -22.77 -11.20
N GLY A 312 -13.97 -21.93 -11.80
CA GLY A 312 -12.53 -21.90 -11.50
C GLY A 312 -12.21 -21.49 -10.05
N ALA A 313 -13.04 -20.67 -9.41
CA ALA A 313 -12.88 -20.35 -7.99
C ALA A 313 -13.28 -21.56 -7.11
N ARG A 314 -14.30 -22.31 -7.52
CA ARG A 314 -14.73 -23.53 -6.80
C ARG A 314 -13.74 -24.68 -6.98
N ASP A 315 -13.07 -24.77 -8.11
CA ASP A 315 -12.00 -25.74 -8.32
C ASP A 315 -10.82 -25.50 -7.36
N LEU A 316 -10.54 -24.23 -7.04
CA LEU A 316 -9.46 -23.84 -6.11
C LEU A 316 -9.88 -23.89 -4.64
N LEU A 317 -11.11 -23.50 -4.32
CA LEU A 317 -11.56 -23.28 -2.94
C LEU A 317 -12.53 -24.35 -2.41
N GLY A 318 -13.08 -25.19 -3.29
CA GLY A 318 -14.25 -26.01 -3.00
C GLY A 318 -15.55 -25.22 -3.05
N ASP A 319 -16.55 -25.64 -2.27
CA ASP A 319 -17.85 -24.97 -2.24
C ASP A 319 -17.77 -23.60 -1.54
N THR A 320 -17.91 -22.53 -2.32
CA THR A 320 -17.89 -21.13 -1.85
C THR A 320 -19.28 -20.62 -1.42
N GLY A 321 -20.32 -21.46 -1.46
CA GLY A 321 -21.71 -21.02 -1.26
C GLY A 321 -22.29 -20.27 -2.48
N PRO A 322 -23.47 -19.64 -2.35
CA PRO A 322 -24.23 -19.13 -3.48
C PRO A 322 -23.63 -17.86 -4.10
N GLU A 323 -23.67 -17.79 -5.43
CA GLU A 323 -23.35 -16.57 -6.17
C GLU A 323 -24.33 -15.44 -5.86
N ARG A 324 -23.82 -14.21 -5.84
CA ARG A 324 -24.59 -13.00 -5.58
C ARG A 324 -24.43 -12.00 -6.73
N PRO A 325 -25.53 -11.41 -7.23
CA PRO A 325 -26.93 -11.70 -6.88
C PRO A 325 -27.38 -13.10 -7.28
N VAL A 326 -28.28 -13.69 -6.48
CA VAL A 326 -28.93 -14.97 -6.79
C VAL A 326 -29.87 -14.76 -7.97
N VAL A 327 -29.71 -15.56 -9.02
CA VAL A 327 -30.51 -15.49 -10.25
C VAL A 327 -31.32 -16.77 -10.36
N ALA A 328 -32.62 -16.66 -10.64
CA ALA A 328 -33.46 -17.83 -10.84
C ALA A 328 -33.09 -18.55 -12.16
N PRO A 329 -33.25 -19.89 -12.24
CA PRO A 329 -32.97 -20.63 -13.46
C PRO A 329 -33.69 -20.04 -14.69
N GLY A 330 -32.95 -19.84 -15.78
CA GLY A 330 -33.49 -19.30 -17.04
C GLY A 330 -33.65 -17.78 -17.11
N LEU A 331 -33.32 -17.04 -16.06
CA LEU A 331 -33.28 -15.57 -16.11
C LEU A 331 -31.89 -15.06 -16.52
N PRO A 332 -31.80 -13.87 -17.14
CA PRO A 332 -30.52 -13.21 -17.43
C PRO A 332 -29.71 -12.95 -16.15
N LEU A 333 -28.37 -12.96 -16.28
CA LEU A 333 -27.49 -12.61 -15.17
C LEU A 333 -27.83 -11.22 -14.62
N SER A 334 -27.94 -11.15 -13.30
CA SER A 334 -28.08 -9.90 -12.55
C SER A 334 -26.75 -9.54 -11.89
N PHE A 335 -26.54 -8.25 -11.64
CA PHE A 335 -25.31 -7.73 -11.08
C PHE A 335 -25.57 -6.86 -9.85
N ASN A 336 -24.62 -6.89 -8.93
CA ASN A 336 -24.46 -5.80 -7.99
C ASN A 336 -23.74 -4.64 -8.67
N GLY A 337 -23.91 -3.44 -8.13
CA GLY A 337 -23.20 -2.26 -8.62
C GLY A 337 -22.78 -1.39 -7.45
N PHE A 338 -21.58 -0.82 -7.54
CA PHE A 338 -21.14 0.25 -6.65
C PHE A 338 -20.83 1.49 -7.50
N ALA A 339 -21.10 2.66 -6.94
CA ALA A 339 -21.10 3.92 -7.67
C ALA A 339 -19.69 4.32 -8.17
N PRO A 340 -19.55 4.93 -9.37
CA PRO A 340 -20.53 5.02 -10.46
C PRO A 340 -20.30 4.04 -11.63
N ASP A 341 -19.15 3.36 -11.74
CA ASP A 341 -18.66 2.94 -13.07
C ASP A 341 -18.38 1.43 -13.24
N PHE A 342 -18.81 0.60 -12.28
CA PHE A 342 -18.63 -0.85 -12.40
C PHE A 342 -19.81 -1.68 -11.90
N VAL A 343 -19.90 -2.89 -12.43
CA VAL A 343 -20.84 -3.94 -12.01
C VAL A 343 -20.07 -5.20 -11.67
N TYR A 344 -20.63 -6.02 -10.77
CA TYR A 344 -19.95 -7.22 -10.31
C TYR A 344 -20.90 -8.34 -9.90
N ARG A 345 -20.35 -9.55 -9.89
CA ARG A 345 -20.92 -10.72 -9.20
C ARG A 345 -19.92 -11.23 -8.17
N SER A 346 -20.39 -11.94 -7.15
CA SER A 346 -19.51 -12.39 -6.07
C SER A 346 -19.90 -13.74 -5.48
N VAL A 347 -18.92 -14.38 -4.83
CA VAL A 347 -19.11 -15.53 -3.94
C VAL A 347 -18.51 -15.24 -2.56
N PRO A 348 -19.07 -15.83 -1.48
CA PRO A 348 -18.43 -15.85 -0.17
C PRO A 348 -17.04 -16.49 -0.20
N ALA A 349 -16.08 -15.85 0.46
CA ALA A 349 -14.71 -16.33 0.64
C ALA A 349 -14.08 -15.69 1.91
N PRO A 350 -14.64 -15.94 3.12
CA PRO A 350 -14.21 -15.27 4.35
C PRO A 350 -12.87 -15.76 4.89
N ASP A 351 -12.54 -17.03 4.64
CA ASP A 351 -11.40 -17.73 5.27
C ASP A 351 -10.25 -17.98 4.29
N LEU A 352 -10.12 -17.13 3.26
CA LEU A 352 -9.05 -17.27 2.28
C LEU A 352 -7.68 -17.18 2.96
N THR A 353 -6.87 -18.21 2.77
CA THR A 353 -5.44 -18.19 3.09
C THR A 353 -4.68 -17.28 2.13
N ILE A 354 -3.46 -16.88 2.49
CA ILE A 354 -2.60 -16.07 1.61
C ILE A 354 -2.32 -16.79 0.29
N GLU A 355 -2.02 -18.10 0.34
CA GLU A 355 -1.82 -18.93 -0.86
C GLU A 355 -3.06 -18.88 -1.76
N GLN A 356 -4.24 -19.12 -1.21
CA GLN A 356 -5.50 -19.07 -1.97
C GLN A 356 -5.80 -17.69 -2.56
N VAL A 357 -5.47 -16.61 -1.84
CA VAL A 357 -5.59 -15.24 -2.37
C VAL A 357 -4.69 -15.05 -3.59
N ILE A 358 -3.45 -15.54 -3.54
CA ILE A 358 -2.50 -15.45 -4.64
C ILE A 358 -2.99 -16.28 -5.82
N ASP A 359 -3.37 -17.54 -5.60
CA ASP A 359 -3.84 -18.46 -6.65
C ASP A 359 -5.09 -17.94 -7.36
N LEU A 360 -6.09 -17.47 -6.60
CA LEU A 360 -7.28 -16.82 -7.16
C LEU A 360 -6.88 -15.58 -7.95
N GLY A 361 -6.03 -14.72 -7.36
CA GLY A 361 -5.64 -13.46 -7.96
C GLY A 361 -4.94 -13.67 -9.31
N VAL A 362 -3.99 -14.59 -9.38
CA VAL A 362 -3.25 -14.92 -10.60
C VAL A 362 -4.16 -15.61 -11.63
N THR A 363 -4.96 -16.60 -11.20
CA THR A 363 -5.86 -17.35 -12.10
C THR A 363 -6.87 -16.43 -12.76
N PHE A 364 -7.55 -15.61 -11.97
CA PHE A 364 -8.55 -14.69 -12.50
C PHE A 364 -7.94 -13.46 -13.14
N ALA A 365 -6.67 -13.14 -12.88
CA ALA A 365 -5.97 -12.13 -13.67
C ALA A 365 -5.81 -12.56 -15.13
N ARG A 366 -5.40 -13.81 -15.35
CA ARG A 366 -5.28 -14.39 -16.70
C ARG A 366 -6.64 -14.57 -17.36
N ALA A 367 -7.67 -14.93 -16.60
CA ALA A 367 -9.04 -14.98 -17.11
C ALA A 367 -9.55 -13.61 -17.55
N ALA A 368 -9.27 -12.55 -16.78
CA ALA A 368 -9.63 -11.18 -17.11
C ALA A 368 -8.90 -10.67 -18.35
N LEU A 369 -7.60 -10.96 -18.48
CA LEU A 369 -6.81 -10.66 -19.68
C LEU A 369 -7.38 -11.34 -20.92
N LYS A 370 -7.74 -12.63 -20.82
CA LYS A 370 -8.38 -13.35 -21.91
C LYS A 370 -9.72 -12.72 -22.30
N ALA A 371 -10.59 -12.46 -21.31
CA ALA A 371 -11.88 -11.81 -21.55
C ALA A 371 -11.72 -10.43 -22.19
N HIS A 372 -10.71 -9.67 -21.77
CA HIS A 372 -10.36 -8.38 -22.39
C HIS A 372 -9.96 -8.56 -23.85
N ALA A 373 -9.05 -9.50 -24.14
CA ALA A 373 -8.60 -9.76 -25.50
C ALA A 373 -9.75 -10.22 -26.42
N ASP A 374 -10.65 -11.06 -25.91
CA ASP A 374 -11.83 -11.54 -26.63
C ASP A 374 -12.85 -10.41 -26.89
N ALA A 375 -12.97 -9.44 -25.98
CA ALA A 375 -13.93 -8.34 -26.07
C ALA A 375 -13.42 -7.13 -26.88
N PHE A 376 -12.15 -6.75 -26.68
CA PHE A 376 -11.59 -5.48 -27.13
C PHE A 376 -10.35 -5.64 -28.03
N GLY A 377 -9.83 -6.85 -28.21
CA GLY A 377 -8.59 -7.13 -28.94
C GLY A 377 -7.36 -7.19 -28.03
N ALA A 378 -6.23 -7.62 -28.59
CA ALA A 378 -5.00 -7.89 -27.83
C ALA A 378 -4.22 -6.63 -27.40
N ASP A 379 -4.55 -5.47 -27.94
CA ASP A 379 -3.85 -4.21 -27.64
C ASP A 379 -4.40 -3.59 -26.34
N LEU A 380 -3.84 -4.01 -25.20
CA LEU A 380 -4.03 -3.35 -23.90
C LEU A 380 -3.27 -2.00 -23.79
N ARG A 381 -3.06 -1.32 -24.92
CA ARG A 381 -2.47 0.01 -24.95
C ARG A 381 -3.39 0.98 -25.65
N THR A 382 -4.35 1.48 -24.90
CA THR A 382 -4.88 2.82 -25.11
C THR A 382 -5.15 3.45 -23.76
N ASP A 383 -4.17 4.22 -23.28
CA ASP A 383 -4.48 5.58 -22.87
C ASP A 383 -3.25 6.46 -23.15
N ASP A 384 -3.52 7.55 -23.86
CA ASP A 384 -2.61 8.68 -24.08
C ASP A 384 -1.99 9.10 -22.73
N ARG A 385 -0.66 9.12 -22.71
CA ARG A 385 0.16 9.50 -21.54
C ARG A 385 -0.12 10.92 -21.05
#